data_AF-A0A178INQ6-F1
#
_entry.id   AF-A0A178INQ6-F1
#
_cell.length_a   1.000
_cell.length_b   1.000
_cell.length_c   1.000
_cell.angle_alpha   90.00
_cell.angle_beta   90.00
_cell.angle_gamma   90.00
#
_symmetry.space_group_name_H-M   'P 1'
#
loop_
_entity.id
_entity.type
_entity.pdbx_description
1 polymer ?
#
loop_
_entity_poly.entity_id
_entity_poly.type
_entity_poly.pdbx_seq_one_letter_code
_entity_poly.pdbx_strand_id
1 'polypeptide(L)'
;MKKSIVILAVALTVGALGCLWYFHHLRAGAAPLDELSWLKKEFALDERQFAEIERLHQAYMPVCDAHCAAYLQAQRELAAALEGSTIFTPGMDRALETARRIETECQRSMLKHGYEVAAVMSPAQGARYLAMINARLRMTDHQGMTPHREAR
;
A
#
# COMPACT_ATOMS: atom_id res chain seq x y z
N MET A 1 20.17 49.47 -4.02
CA MET A 1 20.84 48.19 -3.67
C MET A 1 20.18 47.47 -2.49
N LYS A 2 20.00 48.08 -1.31
CA LYS A 2 19.36 47.41 -0.14
C LYS A 2 17.93 46.92 -0.39
N LYS A 3 17.08 47.72 -1.06
CA LYS A 3 15.69 47.36 -1.35
C LYS A 3 15.56 46.17 -2.31
N SER A 4 16.47 46.06 -3.28
CA SER A 4 16.51 44.96 -4.25
C SER A 4 16.90 43.62 -3.60
N ILE A 5 17.81 43.66 -2.62
CA ILE A 5 18.22 42.46 -1.84
C ILE A 5 17.06 41.98 -0.95
N VAL A 6 16.33 42.90 -0.33
CA VAL A 6 15.16 42.56 0.49
C VAL A 6 14.05 41.93 -0.35
N ILE A 7 13.77 42.46 -1.55
CA ILE A 7 12.75 41.90 -2.44
C ILE A 7 13.14 40.48 -2.91
N LEU A 8 14.41 40.27 -3.25
CA LEU A 8 14.89 38.95 -3.68
C LEU A 8 14.81 37.92 -2.55
N ALA A 9 15.17 38.32 -1.33
CA ALA A 9 15.10 37.45 -0.16
C ALA A 9 13.66 37.04 0.17
N VAL A 10 12.70 37.97 0.08
CA VAL A 10 11.27 37.68 0.30
C VAL A 10 10.70 36.77 -0.78
N ALA A 11 11.07 36.97 -2.05
CA ALA A 11 10.62 36.10 -3.13
C ALA A 11 11.14 34.66 -2.96
N LEU A 12 12.39 34.50 -2.52
CA LEU A 12 13.01 33.20 -2.25
C LEU A 12 12.36 32.49 -1.06
N THR A 13 12.05 33.19 0.03
CA THR A 13 11.40 32.56 1.19
C THR A 13 9.96 32.16 0.88
N VAL A 14 9.19 33.00 0.18
CA VAL A 14 7.83 32.66 -0.24
C VAL A 14 7.85 31.50 -1.24
N GLY A 15 8.78 31.51 -2.20
CA GLY A 15 8.96 30.40 -3.14
C GLY A 15 9.36 29.09 -2.46
N ALA A 16 10.29 29.13 -1.50
CA ALA A 16 10.69 27.96 -0.73
C ALA A 16 9.56 27.42 0.14
N LEU A 17 8.80 28.29 0.83
CA LEU A 17 7.64 27.88 1.62
C LEU A 17 6.53 27.31 0.75
N GLY A 18 6.26 27.91 -0.41
CA GLY A 18 5.30 27.41 -1.39
C GLY A 18 5.70 26.05 -1.96
N CYS A 19 6.97 25.87 -2.32
CA CYS A 19 7.50 24.57 -2.74
C CYS A 19 7.42 23.53 -1.63
N LEU A 20 7.81 23.87 -0.39
CA LEU A 20 7.74 22.94 0.73
C LEU A 20 6.29 22.54 1.05
N TRP A 21 5.35 23.49 0.99
CA TRP A 21 3.92 23.22 1.16
C TRP A 21 3.37 22.35 0.02
N TYR A 22 3.73 22.65 -1.23
CA TYR A 22 3.35 21.87 -2.40
C TYR A 22 3.93 20.45 -2.38
N PHE A 23 5.20 20.29 -2.05
CA PHE A 23 5.83 18.97 -1.90
C PHE A 23 5.31 18.20 -0.69
N HIS A 24 4.93 18.88 0.40
CA HIS A 24 4.27 18.26 1.54
C HIS A 24 2.87 17.75 1.15
N HIS A 25 2.08 18.55 0.42
CA HIS A 25 0.75 18.15 -0.07
C HIS A 25 0.78 17.11 -1.18
N LEU A 26 1.78 17.13 -2.08
CA LEU A 26 1.97 16.08 -3.08
C LEU A 26 2.53 14.78 -2.50
N ARG A 27 3.35 14.85 -1.44
CA ARG A 27 3.80 13.66 -0.70
C ARG A 27 2.73 13.08 0.21
N ALA A 28 1.78 13.90 0.65
CA ALA A 28 0.51 13.45 1.21
C ALA A 28 -0.41 12.92 0.10
N GLY A 29 0.16 12.04 -0.75
CA GLY A 29 -0.48 11.41 -1.88
C GLY A 29 -1.88 11.02 -1.51
N ALA A 30 -2.84 11.83 -1.98
CA ALA A 30 -4.23 11.46 -1.92
C ALA A 30 -4.34 10.20 -2.76
N ALA A 31 -4.38 9.04 -2.10
CA ALA A 31 -5.21 7.95 -2.58
C ALA A 31 -6.53 8.61 -3.01
N PRO A 32 -7.05 8.32 -4.21
CA PRO A 32 -8.24 9.00 -4.68
C PRO A 32 -9.27 8.88 -3.55
N LEU A 33 -9.75 10.02 -3.04
CA LEU A 33 -10.75 10.12 -1.97
C LEU A 33 -11.96 9.20 -2.22
N ASP A 34 -12.13 8.76 -3.48
CA ASP A 34 -13.09 7.79 -3.96
C ASP A 34 -12.85 6.34 -3.48
N GLU A 35 -11.59 5.85 -3.41
CA GLU A 35 -11.28 4.43 -3.11
C GLU A 35 -11.65 3.99 -1.70
N LEU A 36 -11.63 4.91 -0.72
CA LEU A 36 -12.06 4.63 0.66
C LEU A 36 -13.45 5.20 0.97
N SER A 37 -14.07 5.93 0.03
CA SER A 37 -15.40 6.54 0.24
C SER A 37 -16.48 5.49 0.53
N TRP A 38 -16.37 4.30 -0.08
CA TRP A 38 -17.26 3.17 0.19
C TRP A 38 -17.10 2.68 1.63
N LEU A 39 -15.87 2.65 2.17
CA LEU A 39 -15.58 2.17 3.52
C LEU A 39 -16.22 3.09 4.56
N LYS A 40 -16.13 4.41 4.33
CA LYS A 40 -16.80 5.42 5.16
C LYS A 40 -18.31 5.19 5.23
N LYS A 41 -18.95 4.99 4.08
CA LYS A 41 -20.40 4.76 3.98
C LYS A 41 -20.81 3.43 4.59
N GLU A 42 -20.12 2.36 4.24
CA GLU A 42 -20.43 0.99 4.68
C GLU A 42 -20.29 0.83 6.19
N PHE A 43 -19.24 1.41 6.79
CA PHE A 43 -18.95 1.29 8.21
C PHE A 43 -19.35 2.53 9.02
N ALA A 44 -20.18 3.42 8.46
CA ALA A 44 -20.68 4.62 9.14
C ALA A 44 -19.60 5.35 9.95
N LEU A 45 -18.43 5.55 9.33
CA LEU A 45 -17.27 6.13 9.99
C LEU A 45 -17.47 7.63 10.18
N ASP A 46 -17.14 8.14 11.36
CA ASP A 46 -17.05 9.58 11.57
C ASP A 46 -15.82 10.17 10.86
N GLU A 47 -15.75 11.50 10.77
CA GLU A 47 -14.66 12.19 10.06
C GLU A 47 -13.28 11.90 10.67
N ARG A 48 -13.21 11.72 12.00
CA ARG A 48 -11.95 11.46 12.69
C ARG A 48 -11.47 10.04 12.40
N GLN A 49 -12.36 9.06 12.47
CA GLN A 49 -12.08 7.67 12.14
C GLN A 49 -11.65 7.53 10.68
N PHE A 50 -12.38 8.20 9.79
CA PHE A 50 -12.08 8.18 8.36
C PHE A 50 -10.70 8.77 8.06
N ALA A 51 -10.38 9.95 8.60
CA ALA A 51 -9.07 10.58 8.41
C ALA A 51 -7.91 9.72 8.94
N GLU A 52 -8.10 9.03 10.08
CA GLU A 52 -7.07 8.14 10.62
C GLU A 52 -6.90 6.88 9.75
N ILE A 53 -7.99 6.31 9.24
CA ILE A 53 -7.93 5.18 8.30
C ILE A 53 -7.27 5.58 6.98
N GLU A 54 -7.55 6.77 6.45
CA GLU A 54 -6.85 7.30 5.28
C GLU A 54 -5.35 7.41 5.52
N ARG A 55 -4.94 7.94 6.69
CA ARG A 55 -3.53 8.04 7.07
C ARG A 55 -2.86 6.66 7.15
N LEU A 56 -3.52 5.68 7.77
CA LEU A 56 -3.03 4.30 7.83
C LEU A 56 -2.90 3.68 6.44
N HIS A 57 -3.88 3.92 5.57
CA HIS A 57 -3.88 3.39 4.22
C HIS A 57 -2.76 4.00 3.37
N GLN A 58 -2.60 5.32 3.39
CA GLN A 58 -1.51 6.01 2.68
C GLN A 58 -0.13 5.53 3.14
N ALA A 59 0.05 5.25 4.43
CA ALA A 59 1.29 4.69 4.96
C ALA A 59 1.53 3.23 4.50
N TYR A 60 0.46 2.46 4.30
CA TYR A 60 0.53 1.07 3.88
C TYR A 60 0.75 0.89 2.37
N MET A 61 0.21 1.77 1.52
CA MET A 61 0.33 1.67 0.05
C MET A 61 1.75 1.40 -0.48
N PRO A 62 2.81 2.12 -0.07
CA PRO A 62 4.16 1.83 -0.56
C PRO A 62 4.67 0.45 -0.12
N VAL A 63 4.22 -0.06 1.03
CA VAL A 63 4.55 -1.41 1.52
C VAL A 63 3.84 -2.47 0.67
N CYS A 64 2.57 -2.24 0.32
CA CYS A 64 1.80 -3.10 -0.57
C CYS A 64 2.46 -3.21 -1.94
N ASP A 65 2.83 -2.07 -2.54
CA ASP A 65 3.48 -2.02 -3.86
C ASP A 65 4.83 -2.74 -3.86
N ALA A 66 5.63 -2.56 -2.82
CA ALA A 66 6.92 -3.23 -2.68
C ALA A 66 6.77 -4.75 -2.59
N HIS A 67 5.82 -5.24 -1.79
CA HIS A 67 5.53 -6.67 -1.69
C HIS A 67 5.00 -7.24 -3.02
N CYS A 68 4.12 -6.53 -3.71
CA CYS A 68 3.60 -6.94 -5.01
C CYS A 68 4.71 -7.08 -6.06
N ALA A 69 5.61 -6.08 -6.14
CA ALA A 69 6.75 -6.12 -7.05
C ALA A 69 7.69 -7.29 -6.75
N ALA A 70 8.00 -7.53 -5.47
CA ALA A 70 8.85 -8.63 -5.04
C ALA A 70 8.22 -10.01 -5.33
N TYR A 71 6.91 -10.15 -5.10
CA TYR A 71 6.18 -11.38 -5.38
C TYR A 71 6.20 -11.69 -6.87
N LEU A 72 5.88 -10.72 -7.73
CA LEU A 72 5.89 -10.90 -9.18
C LEU A 72 7.29 -11.26 -9.69
N GLN A 73 8.35 -10.70 -9.11
CA GLN A 73 9.72 -11.07 -9.45
C GLN A 73 10.03 -12.53 -9.07
N ALA A 74 9.71 -12.95 -7.85
CA ALA A 74 9.95 -14.33 -7.41
C ALA A 74 9.11 -15.36 -8.20
N GLN A 75 7.88 -15.01 -8.60
CA GLN A 75 7.07 -15.86 -9.47
C GLN A 75 7.71 -16.03 -10.86
N ARG A 76 8.29 -14.96 -11.43
CA ARG A 76 9.04 -15.05 -12.70
C ARG A 76 10.28 -15.94 -12.56
N GLU A 77 11.02 -15.80 -11.46
CA GLU A 77 12.21 -16.61 -11.19
C GLU A 77 11.87 -18.09 -11.00
N LEU A 78 10.79 -18.38 -10.26
CA LEU A 78 10.27 -19.73 -10.10
C LEU A 78 9.82 -20.33 -11.45
N ALA A 79 9.07 -19.58 -12.26
CA ALA A 79 8.65 -20.03 -13.58
C ALA A 79 9.86 -20.35 -14.46
N ALA A 80 10.87 -19.48 -14.51
CA ALA A 80 12.10 -19.70 -15.26
C ALA A 80 12.90 -20.90 -14.74
N ALA A 81 12.92 -21.15 -13.44
CA ALA A 81 13.58 -22.32 -12.85
C ALA A 81 12.87 -23.65 -13.18
N LEU A 82 11.55 -23.60 -13.43
CA LEU A 82 10.73 -24.76 -13.79
C LEU A 82 10.75 -25.04 -15.29
N GLU A 83 10.96 -24.03 -16.12
CA GLU A 83 10.89 -24.13 -17.57
C GLU A 83 11.97 -25.06 -18.15
N GLY A 84 11.57 -25.98 -19.03
CA GLY A 84 12.49 -26.85 -19.77
C GLY A 84 13.20 -27.95 -18.97
N SER A 85 12.91 -28.10 -17.67
CA SER A 85 13.53 -29.14 -16.85
C SER A 85 12.64 -30.39 -16.71
N THR A 86 13.25 -31.56 -16.78
CA THR A 86 12.62 -32.87 -16.52
C THR A 86 12.99 -33.46 -15.17
N ILE A 87 13.86 -32.78 -14.42
CA ILE A 87 14.35 -33.19 -13.10
C ILE A 87 14.23 -32.05 -12.09
N PHE A 88 13.92 -32.40 -10.84
CA PHE A 88 13.88 -31.43 -9.76
C PHE A 88 15.29 -31.03 -9.33
N THR A 89 15.57 -29.74 -9.21
CA THR A 89 16.89 -29.22 -8.88
C THR A 89 16.87 -28.41 -7.58
N PRO A 90 18.01 -28.31 -6.87
CA PRO A 90 18.13 -27.41 -5.72
C PRO A 90 17.84 -25.93 -6.05
N GLY A 91 17.99 -25.53 -7.32
CA GLY A 91 17.62 -24.18 -7.78
C GLY A 91 16.12 -23.93 -7.74
N MET A 92 15.32 -24.93 -8.15
CA MET A 92 13.86 -24.89 -8.08
C MET A 92 13.36 -24.82 -6.64
N ASP A 93 13.95 -25.64 -5.77
CA ASP A 93 13.60 -25.66 -4.33
C ASP A 93 13.81 -24.28 -3.69
N ARG A 94 14.96 -23.65 -3.96
CA ARG A 94 15.25 -22.29 -3.48
C ARG A 94 14.31 -21.24 -4.07
N ALA A 95 13.97 -21.33 -5.36
CA ALA A 95 13.05 -20.39 -5.99
C ALA A 95 11.63 -20.52 -5.41
N LEU A 96 11.19 -21.76 -5.14
CA LEU A 96 9.91 -22.04 -4.49
C LEU A 96 9.87 -21.48 -3.07
N GLU A 97 10.90 -21.74 -2.26
CA GLU A 97 10.99 -21.23 -0.88
C GLU A 97 11.02 -19.70 -0.86
N THR A 98 11.74 -19.08 -1.81
CA THR A 98 11.79 -17.62 -1.95
C THR A 98 10.42 -17.04 -2.26
N ALA A 99 9.69 -17.62 -3.22
CA ALA A 99 8.34 -17.19 -3.58
C ALA A 99 7.38 -17.29 -2.37
N ARG A 100 7.42 -18.42 -1.64
CA ARG A 100 6.59 -18.64 -0.44
C ARG A 100 6.90 -17.70 0.70
N ARG A 101 8.18 -17.39 0.93
CA ARG A 101 8.59 -16.41 1.94
C ARG A 101 8.01 -15.02 1.64
N ILE A 102 8.14 -14.56 0.39
CA ILE A 102 7.65 -13.23 -0.02
C ILE A 102 6.12 -13.17 0.06
N GLU A 103 5.43 -14.23 -0.36
CA GLU A 103 3.98 -14.36 -0.21
C GLU A 103 3.55 -14.21 1.25
N THR A 104 4.23 -14.93 2.16
CA THR A 104 3.94 -14.88 3.60
C THR A 104 4.18 -13.48 4.18
N GLU A 105 5.22 -12.79 3.74
CA GLU A 105 5.52 -11.41 4.14
C GLU A 105 4.42 -10.44 3.69
N CYS A 106 3.95 -10.57 2.43
CA CYS A 106 2.84 -9.79 1.90
C CYS A 106 1.55 -10.01 2.70
N GLN A 107 1.17 -11.26 2.95
CA GLN A 107 -0.02 -11.61 3.71
C GLN A 107 0.05 -11.08 5.14
N ARG A 108 1.21 -11.18 5.79
CA ARG A 108 1.43 -10.64 7.14
C ARG A 108 1.22 -9.13 7.17
N SER A 109 1.79 -8.40 6.22
CA SER A 109 1.64 -6.94 6.12
C SER A 109 0.19 -6.53 5.89
N MET A 110 -0.53 -7.24 5.00
CA MET A 110 -1.95 -6.98 4.74
C MET A 110 -2.83 -7.26 5.95
N LEU A 111 -2.60 -8.38 6.65
CA LEU A 111 -3.28 -8.70 7.90
C LEU A 111 -3.04 -7.61 8.93
N LYS A 112 -1.78 -7.23 9.16
CA LYS A 112 -1.45 -6.18 10.12
C LYS A 112 -2.20 -4.88 9.81
N HIS A 113 -2.19 -4.43 8.56
CA HIS A 113 -2.92 -3.24 8.12
C HIS A 113 -4.43 -3.38 8.39
N GLY A 114 -5.04 -4.52 8.06
CA GLY A 114 -6.46 -4.77 8.33
C GLY A 114 -6.82 -4.68 9.81
N TYR A 115 -5.98 -5.20 10.70
CA TYR A 115 -6.19 -5.09 12.14
C TYR A 115 -5.99 -3.66 12.66
N GLU A 116 -5.05 -2.89 12.10
CA GLU A 116 -4.86 -1.48 12.43
C GLU A 116 -6.10 -0.64 12.03
N VAL A 117 -6.66 -0.87 10.83
CA VAL A 117 -7.90 -0.23 10.38
C VAL A 117 -9.08 -0.60 11.27
N ALA A 118 -9.23 -1.89 11.59
CA ALA A 118 -10.30 -2.36 12.46
C ALA A 118 -10.28 -1.75 13.86
N ALA A 119 -9.08 -1.45 14.38
CA ALA A 119 -8.90 -0.86 15.71
C ALA A 119 -9.35 0.62 15.79
N VAL A 120 -9.46 1.31 14.65
CA VAL A 120 -9.98 2.69 14.58
C VAL A 120 -11.52 2.70 14.60
N MET A 121 -12.15 1.60 14.18
CA MET A 121 -13.60 1.45 14.13
C MET A 121 -14.20 1.14 15.51
N SER A 122 -15.53 1.23 15.64
CA SER A 122 -16.20 0.68 16.82
C SER A 122 -16.01 -0.85 16.88
N PRO A 123 -16.06 -1.49 18.07
CA PRO A 123 -15.82 -2.93 18.20
C PRO A 123 -16.70 -3.80 17.27
N ALA A 124 -17.98 -3.44 17.12
CA ALA A 124 -18.90 -4.15 16.24
C ALA A 124 -18.53 -4.00 14.74
N GLN A 125 -18.16 -2.79 14.33
CA GLN A 125 -17.77 -2.49 12.96
C GLN A 125 -16.41 -3.10 12.60
N GLY A 126 -15.43 -3.02 13.51
CA GLY A 126 -14.12 -3.63 13.34
C GLY A 126 -14.20 -5.16 13.20
N ALA A 127 -15.05 -5.82 13.99
CA ALA A 127 -15.28 -7.26 13.86
C ALA A 127 -15.90 -7.62 12.49
N ARG A 128 -16.89 -6.84 12.02
CA ARG A 128 -17.50 -7.04 10.70
C ARG A 128 -16.51 -6.80 9.56
N TYR A 129 -15.68 -5.76 9.68
CA TYR A 129 -14.62 -5.45 8.72
C TYR A 129 -13.61 -6.59 8.61
N LEU A 130 -13.13 -7.10 9.76
CA LEU A 130 -12.20 -8.22 9.79
C LEU A 130 -12.82 -9.50 9.21
N ALA A 131 -14.10 -9.77 9.46
CA ALA A 131 -14.78 -10.91 8.83
C ALA A 131 -14.75 -10.82 7.30
N MET A 132 -15.03 -9.65 6.75
CA MET A 132 -14.98 -9.38 5.30
C MET A 132 -13.57 -9.51 4.73
N ILE A 133 -12.57 -8.87 5.36
CA ILE A 133 -11.17 -8.91 4.89
C ILE A 133 -10.60 -10.33 4.99
N ASN A 134 -10.83 -11.02 6.11
CA ASN A 134 -10.34 -12.39 6.29
C ASN A 134 -10.98 -13.37 5.30
N ALA A 135 -12.26 -13.19 4.95
CA ALA A 135 -12.89 -13.98 3.89
C ALA A 135 -12.17 -13.77 2.55
N ARG A 136 -11.85 -12.52 2.20
CA ARG A 136 -11.14 -12.21 0.96
C ARG A 136 -9.72 -12.75 0.95
N LEU A 137 -8.98 -12.59 2.04
CA LEU A 137 -7.63 -13.14 2.20
C LEU A 137 -7.58 -14.66 2.07
N ARG A 138 -8.59 -15.36 2.57
CA ARG A 138 -8.70 -16.83 2.44
C ARG A 138 -9.06 -17.31 1.03
N MET A 139 -9.72 -16.46 0.25
CA MET A 139 -10.16 -16.78 -1.12
C MET A 139 -9.16 -16.36 -2.20
N THR A 140 -8.19 -15.49 -1.88
CA THR A 140 -7.26 -14.94 -2.87
C THR A 140 -6.02 -15.82 -2.96
N ASP A 141 -5.93 -16.63 -4.01
CA ASP A 141 -4.63 -16.98 -4.58
C ASP A 141 -4.09 -15.70 -5.24
N HIS A 142 -2.84 -15.31 -4.96
CA HIS A 142 -2.26 -14.03 -5.41
C HIS A 142 -2.21 -13.87 -6.95
N GLN A 143 -2.62 -14.90 -7.71
CA GLN A 143 -2.82 -14.87 -9.15
C GLN A 143 -3.82 -13.81 -9.65
N GLY A 144 -4.68 -13.26 -8.77
CA GLY A 144 -5.63 -12.20 -9.13
C GLY A 144 -5.20 -10.76 -8.77
N MET A 145 -4.04 -10.55 -8.15
CA MET A 145 -3.61 -9.23 -7.66
C MET A 145 -2.73 -8.55 -8.72
N THR A 146 -3.33 -7.87 -9.69
CA THR A 146 -2.59 -6.97 -10.58
C THR A 146 -2.06 -5.77 -9.78
N PRO A 147 -0.86 -5.23 -10.10
CA PRO A 147 -0.38 -4.01 -9.46
C PRO A 147 -1.41 -2.89 -9.63
N HIS A 148 -1.67 -2.09 -8.59
CA HIS A 148 -2.60 -0.95 -8.64
C HIS A 148 -2.30 0.04 -9.80
N ARG A 149 -1.08 -0.02 -10.36
CA ARG A 149 -0.63 0.78 -11.50
C ARG A 149 -1.22 0.37 -12.85
N GLU A 150 -1.72 -0.84 -12.99
CA GLU A 150 -2.21 -1.41 -14.27
C GLU A 150 -3.74 -1.40 -14.40
N ALA A 151 -4.46 -0.96 -13.36
CA ALA A 151 -5.93 -0.83 -13.35
C ALA A 151 -6.41 0.57 -13.81
N ARG A 152 -5.70 1.19 -14.76
CA ARG A 152 -6.05 2.51 -15.30
C ARG A 152 -6.19 2.51 -16.82
#